data_AF-A0AAQ4Q6Y0-F1
#
_entry.id   AF-A0AAQ4Q6Y0-F1
#
_cell.length_a   1.000
_cell.length_b   1.000
_cell.length_c   1.000
_cell.angle_alpha   90.00
_cell.angle_beta   90.00
_cell.angle_gamma   90.00
#
_symmetry.space_group_name_H-M   'P 1'
#
loop_
_entity.id
_entity.type
_entity.pdbx_description
1 polymer ?
#
loop_
_entity_poly.entity_id
_entity_poly.type
_entity_poly.pdbx_seq_one_letter_code
_entity_poly.pdbx_strand_id
1 'polypeptide(L)'
;MAVSLWFLGVCVITLAHVAPSSQAMSRAAMPFGLLRRELACEGYPIELRCPGSDVVMVETANYGRTDDKICDADPFQMENTQCYLPDALKIMAQRCNNRTQCVVVAGVDVFPDPCPGTYKYLEIQYECVPYKCMYAPARACVCVFLFQIHATG
;
A
#
# COMPACT_ATOMS: atom_id res chain seq x y z
N MET A 1 -19.60 73.11 1.31
CA MET A 1 -20.27 71.81 1.44
C MET A 1 -19.29 70.77 0.91
N ALA A 2 -18.65 70.04 1.83
CA ALA A 2 -17.47 69.23 1.59
C ALA A 2 -17.86 67.87 1.00
N VAL A 3 -17.66 67.69 -0.29
CA VAL A 3 -17.86 66.41 -0.99
C VAL A 3 -16.57 66.08 -1.73
N SER A 4 -15.46 65.97 -1.00
CA SER A 4 -14.13 65.75 -1.61
C SER A 4 -13.20 64.85 -0.80
N LEU A 5 -13.69 64.21 0.27
CA LEU A 5 -12.85 63.36 1.13
C LEU A 5 -13.33 61.90 1.27
N TRP A 6 -14.46 61.53 0.66
CA TRP A 6 -14.98 60.16 0.74
C TRP A 6 -14.53 59.23 -0.41
N PHE A 7 -13.84 59.73 -1.44
CA PHE A 7 -13.39 58.90 -2.57
C PHE A 7 -11.93 58.44 -2.49
N LEU A 8 -11.11 59.04 -1.62
CA LEU A 8 -9.72 58.59 -1.40
C LEU A 8 -9.59 57.50 -0.32
N GLY A 9 -10.62 57.33 0.54
CA GLY A 9 -10.64 56.30 1.59
C GLY A 9 -10.98 54.90 1.10
N VAL A 10 -11.61 54.74 -0.07
CA VAL A 10 -12.06 53.43 -0.58
C VAL A 10 -10.93 52.71 -1.33
N CYS A 11 -9.94 53.43 -1.86
CA CYS A 11 -8.87 52.85 -2.65
C CYS A 11 -7.75 52.19 -1.80
N VAL A 12 -7.61 52.59 -0.54
CA VAL A 12 -6.56 52.06 0.37
C VAL A 12 -7.02 50.82 1.14
N ILE A 13 -8.33 50.61 1.32
CA ILE A 13 -8.86 49.52 2.16
C ILE A 13 -8.91 48.18 1.40
N THR A 14 -8.89 48.16 0.06
CA THR A 14 -8.93 46.92 -0.72
C THR A 14 -7.56 46.34 -1.09
N LEU A 15 -6.46 47.05 -0.84
CA LEU A 15 -5.09 46.57 -1.11
C LEU A 15 -4.44 45.79 0.05
N ALA A 16 -5.10 45.69 1.22
CA ALA A 16 -4.50 45.12 2.44
C ALA A 16 -4.96 43.71 2.84
N HIS A 17 -5.76 43.01 2.02
CA HIS A 17 -6.23 41.64 2.36
C HIS A 17 -5.94 40.59 1.28
N VAL A 18 -4.87 40.77 0.50
CA VAL A 18 -4.30 39.64 -0.24
C VAL A 18 -3.20 39.03 0.62
N ALA A 19 -3.60 38.19 1.57
CA ALA A 19 -2.66 37.27 2.19
C ALA A 19 -2.14 36.33 1.10
N PRO A 20 -0.82 36.26 0.85
CA PRO A 20 -0.28 35.25 -0.04
C PRO A 20 -0.57 33.88 0.58
N SER A 21 -1.20 33.02 -0.21
CA SER A 21 -1.53 31.64 0.10
C SER A 21 -0.27 30.83 0.41
N SER A 22 0.20 30.88 1.65
CA SER A 22 1.23 29.98 2.20
C SER A 22 0.58 28.79 2.89
N GLN A 23 -0.34 28.11 2.21
CA GLN A 23 -0.62 26.72 2.52
C GLN A 23 -0.06 25.91 1.37
N ALA A 24 1.12 25.38 1.66
CA ALA A 24 1.81 24.35 0.93
C ALA A 24 0.84 23.48 0.14
N MET A 25 1.15 23.36 -1.15
CA MET A 25 0.60 22.36 -2.05
C MET A 25 0.50 21.04 -1.27
N SER A 26 -0.71 20.73 -0.80
CA SER A 26 -0.97 19.45 -0.17
C SER A 26 -0.71 18.44 -1.25
N ARG A 27 0.43 17.75 -1.13
CA ARG A 27 0.81 16.63 -1.98
C ARG A 27 -0.42 15.76 -2.10
N ALA A 28 -0.96 15.71 -3.32
CA ALA A 28 -1.97 14.81 -3.83
C ALA A 28 -2.61 13.91 -2.75
N ALA A 29 -3.86 14.19 -2.42
CA ALA A 29 -4.75 13.13 -1.97
C ALA A 29 -4.86 12.14 -3.15
N MET A 30 -3.99 11.13 -3.17
CA MET A 30 -4.06 10.02 -4.13
C MET A 30 -5.33 9.24 -3.77
N PRO A 31 -6.31 9.14 -4.67
CA PRO A 31 -7.50 8.36 -4.40
C PRO A 31 -7.11 6.89 -4.53
N PHE A 32 -7.43 6.10 -3.50
CA PHE A 32 -7.07 4.68 -3.35
C PHE A 32 -5.58 4.44 -3.06
N GLY A 33 -5.30 3.51 -2.14
CA GLY A 33 -3.96 3.26 -1.64
C GLY A 33 -3.01 2.96 -2.79
N LEU A 34 -1.82 3.55 -2.77
CA LEU A 34 -0.79 3.21 -3.75
C LEU A 34 -0.54 1.69 -3.64
N LEU A 35 -0.86 0.93 -4.69
CA LEU A 35 -0.48 -0.47 -4.79
C LEU A 35 1.05 -0.56 -4.78
N ARG A 36 1.60 -1.11 -3.71
CA ARG A 36 3.04 -1.27 -3.49
C ARG A 36 3.43 -2.69 -3.89
N ARG A 37 4.48 -2.82 -4.69
CA ARG A 37 5.08 -4.10 -5.08
C ARG A 37 6.39 -4.30 -4.35
N GLU A 38 6.56 -5.46 -3.73
CA GLU A 38 7.81 -5.87 -3.07
C GLU A 38 8.22 -7.25 -3.57
N LEU A 39 9.52 -7.53 -3.49
CA LEU A 39 10.10 -8.75 -4.00
C LEU A 39 11.20 -9.27 -3.09
N ALA A 40 11.23 -10.58 -2.86
CA ALA A 40 12.29 -11.26 -2.14
C ALA A 40 12.66 -12.58 -2.81
N CYS A 41 13.96 -12.83 -2.98
CA CYS A 41 14.46 -14.10 -3.50
C CYS A 41 14.32 -15.23 -2.47
N GLU A 42 14.35 -16.48 -2.92
CA GLU A 42 14.32 -17.66 -2.05
C GLU A 42 15.43 -17.59 -0.97
N GLY A 43 15.05 -17.83 0.29
CA GLY A 43 15.90 -17.74 1.47
C GLY A 43 15.97 -16.35 2.11
N TYR A 44 15.51 -15.30 1.44
CA TYR A 44 15.53 -13.94 1.98
C TYR A 44 14.20 -13.54 2.63
N PRO A 45 14.24 -12.77 3.73
CA PRO A 45 13.04 -12.21 4.35
C PRO A 45 12.47 -11.06 3.51
N ILE A 46 11.15 -11.04 3.36
CA ILE A 46 10.40 -9.89 2.85
C ILE A 46 9.79 -9.12 4.01
N GLU A 47 9.81 -7.79 3.93
CA GLU A 47 9.26 -6.90 4.94
C GLU A 47 8.25 -5.92 4.33
N LEU A 48 7.02 -5.94 4.83
CA LEU A 48 5.97 -5.01 4.43
C LEU A 48 5.76 -3.99 5.55
N ARG A 49 5.72 -2.70 5.20
CA ARG A 49 5.51 -1.60 6.15
C ARG A 49 4.53 -0.58 5.59
N CYS A 50 3.51 -0.26 6.38
CA CYS A 50 2.59 0.83 6.11
C CYS A 50 2.89 2.06 7.00
N PRO A 51 2.71 3.28 6.48
CA PRO A 51 2.93 4.50 7.25
C PRO A 51 1.80 4.75 8.26
N GLY A 52 2.14 5.35 9.40
CA GLY A 52 1.16 5.78 10.40
C GLY A 52 0.42 4.61 11.06
N SER A 53 -0.92 4.65 10.99
CA SER A 53 -1.83 3.64 11.55
C SER A 53 -2.49 2.78 10.46
N ASP A 54 -2.00 2.86 9.23
CA ASP A 54 -2.54 2.09 8.12
C ASP A 54 -2.07 0.64 8.24
N VAL A 55 -2.92 -0.29 7.82
CA VAL A 55 -2.63 -1.72 7.85
C VAL A 55 -2.41 -2.24 6.44
N VAL A 56 -1.57 -3.25 6.34
CA VAL A 56 -1.31 -3.99 5.11
C VAL A 56 -2.57 -4.76 4.73
N MET A 57 -2.91 -4.67 3.45
CA MET A 57 -3.91 -5.47 2.78
C MET A 57 -3.28 -6.06 1.53
N VAL A 58 -3.11 -7.39 1.52
CA VAL A 58 -2.50 -8.09 0.40
C VAL A 58 -3.52 -8.24 -0.72
N GLU A 59 -3.18 -7.74 -1.91
CA GLU A 59 -4.00 -7.83 -3.13
C GLU A 59 -3.61 -9.07 -3.94
N THR A 60 -2.31 -9.25 -4.21
CA THR A 60 -1.79 -10.41 -4.95
C THR A 60 -0.47 -10.87 -4.34
N ALA A 61 -0.21 -12.18 -4.38
CA ALA A 61 1.11 -12.71 -4.08
C ALA A 61 1.35 -13.99 -4.89
N ASN A 62 2.58 -14.16 -5.36
CA ASN A 62 3.03 -15.34 -6.08
C ASN A 62 4.39 -15.78 -5.55
N TYR A 63 4.51 -17.05 -5.17
CA TYR A 63 5.80 -17.67 -4.86
C TYR A 63 6.17 -18.61 -6.02
N GLY A 64 7.25 -18.31 -6.73
CA GLY A 64 7.63 -19.05 -7.93
C GLY A 64 8.60 -18.26 -8.81
N ARG A 65 8.48 -18.39 -10.12
CA ARG A 65 9.29 -17.65 -11.10
C ARG A 65 8.46 -17.34 -12.33
N THR A 66 8.36 -16.05 -12.64
CA THR A 66 7.56 -15.48 -13.74
C THR A 66 8.41 -14.68 -14.74
N ASP A 67 9.66 -14.39 -14.37
CA ASP A 67 10.60 -13.54 -15.08
C ASP A 67 12.01 -14.16 -15.03
N ASP A 68 12.74 -14.02 -16.12
CA ASP A 68 14.08 -14.54 -16.36
C ASP A 68 15.21 -13.58 -15.91
N LYS A 69 14.86 -12.41 -15.36
CA LYS A 69 15.82 -11.38 -14.90
C LYS A 69 15.76 -11.11 -13.40
N ILE A 70 14.76 -11.66 -12.73
CA ILE A 70 14.57 -11.47 -11.29
C ILE A 70 15.35 -12.55 -10.54
N CYS A 71 16.10 -12.13 -9.51
CA CYS A 71 16.92 -13.03 -8.69
C CYS A 71 17.86 -13.89 -9.54
N ASP A 72 18.93 -13.26 -10.04
CA ASP A 72 19.96 -13.90 -10.88
C ASP A 72 20.57 -15.12 -10.17
N ALA A 73 20.62 -16.24 -10.89
CA ALA A 73 21.13 -17.53 -10.45
C ALA A 73 21.71 -18.30 -11.66
N ASP A 74 21.96 -19.60 -11.51
CA ASP A 74 22.42 -20.42 -12.62
C ASP A 74 21.38 -20.46 -13.76
N PRO A 75 21.79 -20.43 -15.04
CA PRO A 75 20.88 -20.37 -16.18
C PRO A 75 19.84 -21.51 -16.20
N PHE A 76 20.23 -22.71 -15.78
CA PHE A 76 19.34 -23.87 -15.68
C PHE A 76 18.20 -23.67 -14.68
N GLN A 77 18.41 -22.85 -13.65
CA GLN A 77 17.42 -22.57 -12.61
C GLN A 77 16.51 -21.39 -12.97
N MET A 78 16.83 -20.67 -14.04
CA MET A 78 16.09 -19.49 -14.51
C MET A 78 15.27 -19.76 -15.78
N GLU A 79 15.50 -20.90 -16.45
CA GLU A 79 14.81 -21.30 -17.70
C GLU A 79 13.28 -21.41 -17.52
N ASN A 80 12.83 -21.84 -16.35
CA ASN A 80 11.40 -21.99 -16.06
C ASN A 80 10.79 -20.69 -15.51
N THR A 81 10.18 -19.90 -16.39
CA THR A 81 9.41 -18.69 -16.05
C THR A 81 7.91 -18.93 -15.93
N GLN A 82 7.45 -20.17 -15.91
CA GLN A 82 6.03 -20.52 -15.80
C GLN A 82 5.74 -21.25 -14.49
N CYS A 83 6.27 -20.71 -13.39
CA CYS A 83 6.10 -21.27 -12.06
C CYS A 83 5.29 -20.32 -11.18
N TYR A 84 4.10 -20.79 -10.78
CA TYR A 84 3.13 -20.03 -10.00
C TYR A 84 2.62 -20.84 -8.82
N LEU A 85 2.47 -20.20 -7.67
CA LEU A 85 1.82 -20.77 -6.50
C LEU A 85 0.71 -19.84 -6.03
N PRO A 86 -0.56 -20.07 -6.43
CA PRO A 86 -1.67 -19.21 -6.05
C PRO A 86 -1.95 -19.22 -4.53
N ASP A 87 -1.60 -20.31 -3.84
CA ASP A 87 -1.74 -20.43 -2.39
C ASP A 87 -0.86 -19.44 -1.60
N ALA A 88 0.17 -18.86 -2.23
CA ALA A 88 1.02 -17.84 -1.63
C ALA A 88 0.21 -16.62 -1.18
N LEU A 89 -0.83 -16.23 -1.94
CA LEU A 89 -1.74 -15.13 -1.58
C LEU A 89 -2.40 -15.38 -0.23
N LYS A 90 -2.93 -16.59 -0.01
CA LYS A 90 -3.61 -16.93 1.24
C LYS A 90 -2.65 -16.89 2.43
N ILE A 91 -1.45 -17.43 2.26
CA ILE A 91 -0.43 -17.46 3.32
C ILE A 91 -0.01 -16.03 3.69
N MET A 92 0.24 -15.17 2.70
CA MET A 92 0.63 -13.78 2.93
C MET A 92 -0.52 -12.96 3.54
N ALA A 93 -1.74 -13.13 3.04
CA ALA A 93 -2.93 -12.50 3.61
C ALA A 93 -3.12 -12.88 5.08
N GLN A 94 -2.98 -14.17 5.43
CA GLN A 94 -3.10 -14.63 6.82
C GLN A 94 -2.02 -14.07 7.75
N ARG A 95 -0.80 -13.90 7.25
CA ARG A 95 0.33 -13.44 8.07
C ARG A 95 0.37 -11.92 8.20
N CYS A 96 0.04 -11.20 7.13
CA CYS A 96 0.29 -9.76 7.03
C CYS A 96 -0.96 -8.89 7.09
N ASN A 97 -2.16 -9.40 6.76
CA ASN A 97 -3.35 -8.57 6.81
C ASN A 97 -3.62 -8.06 8.23
N ASN A 98 -4.11 -6.82 8.32
CA ASN A 98 -4.44 -6.14 9.58
C ASN A 98 -3.21 -5.85 10.47
N ARG A 99 -2.00 -5.89 9.90
CA ARG A 99 -0.77 -5.49 10.59
C ARG A 99 -0.18 -4.26 9.90
N THR A 100 0.41 -3.37 10.67
CA THR A 100 1.16 -2.22 10.15
C THR A 100 2.52 -2.63 9.59
N GLN A 101 3.10 -3.70 10.14
CA GLN A 101 4.38 -4.29 9.73
C GLN A 101 4.29 -5.82 9.73
N CYS A 102 4.86 -6.46 8.71
CA CYS A 102 4.91 -7.91 8.57
C CYS A 102 6.26 -8.35 8.00
N VAL A 103 6.85 -9.40 8.55
CA VAL A 103 8.09 -10.00 8.03
C VAL A 103 7.85 -11.49 7.80
N VAL A 104 8.16 -11.97 6.59
CA VAL A 104 8.00 -13.38 6.19
C VAL A 104 9.24 -13.83 5.43
N VAL A 105 9.75 -15.02 5.72
CA VAL A 105 10.86 -15.61 4.95
C VAL A 105 10.32 -16.30 3.71
N ALA A 106 10.85 -15.95 2.54
CA ALA A 106 10.51 -16.59 1.27
C ALA A 106 11.22 -17.95 1.15
N GLY A 107 10.67 -18.99 1.77
CA GLY A 107 11.28 -20.32 1.76
C GLY A 107 10.30 -21.45 1.98
N VAL A 108 10.82 -22.67 1.85
CA VAL A 108 10.05 -23.92 1.91
C VAL A 108 9.38 -24.19 3.27
N ASP A 109 9.85 -23.54 4.34
CA ASP A 109 9.24 -23.62 5.68
C ASP A 109 7.86 -22.96 5.74
N VAL A 110 7.60 -22.03 4.81
CA VAL A 110 6.39 -21.21 4.77
C VAL A 110 5.54 -21.54 3.56
N PHE A 111 6.17 -21.71 2.41
CA PHE A 111 5.51 -21.95 1.14
C PHE A 111 5.86 -23.35 0.65
N PRO A 112 4.88 -24.17 0.21
CA PRO A 112 5.18 -25.41 -0.48
C PRO A 112 5.95 -25.13 -1.78
N ASP A 113 6.74 -26.11 -2.25
CA ASP A 113 7.54 -25.94 -3.46
C ASP A 113 6.72 -26.24 -4.74
N PRO A 114 6.41 -25.24 -5.59
CA PRO A 114 5.68 -25.44 -6.85
C PRO A 114 6.55 -25.95 -8.01
N CYS A 115 7.86 -25.72 -7.97
CA CYS A 115 8.78 -26.05 -9.06
C CYS A 115 10.18 -26.39 -8.52
N PRO A 116 10.43 -27.67 -8.17
CA PRO A 116 11.72 -28.10 -7.68
C PRO A 116 12.80 -27.95 -8.77
N GLY A 117 13.97 -27.43 -8.38
CA GLY A 117 15.09 -27.18 -9.29
C GLY A 117 15.12 -25.79 -9.92
N THR A 118 14.03 -25.03 -9.83
CA THR A 118 13.99 -23.61 -10.22
C THR A 118 14.33 -22.73 -9.01
N TYR A 119 15.13 -21.68 -9.22
CA TYR A 119 15.41 -20.70 -8.16
C TYR A 119 14.22 -19.75 -8.04
N LYS A 120 13.52 -19.73 -6.91
CA LYS A 120 12.22 -19.04 -6.81
C LYS A 120 12.37 -17.63 -6.20
N TYR A 121 11.32 -16.83 -6.33
CA TYR A 121 11.13 -15.58 -5.62
C TYR A 121 9.68 -15.40 -5.21
N LEU A 122 9.48 -14.63 -4.14
CA LEU A 122 8.18 -14.16 -3.69
C LEU A 122 7.96 -12.77 -4.26
N GLU A 123 6.90 -12.62 -5.05
CA GLU A 123 6.40 -11.34 -5.52
C GLU A 123 5.07 -11.04 -4.83
N ILE A 124 4.94 -9.86 -4.23
CA ILE A 124 3.72 -9.46 -3.52
C ILE A 124 3.32 -8.03 -3.90
N GLN A 125 2.01 -7.82 -4.05
CA GLN A 125 1.40 -6.52 -4.22
C GLN A 125 0.42 -6.29 -3.06
N TYR A 126 0.57 -5.18 -2.36
CA TYR A 126 -0.24 -4.83 -1.20
C TYR A 126 -0.57 -3.34 -1.21
N GLU A 127 -1.65 -3.01 -0.52
CA GLU A 127 -2.06 -1.65 -0.26
C GLU A 127 -2.03 -1.36 1.24
N CYS A 128 -1.87 -0.08 1.57
CA CYS A 128 -2.01 0.42 2.93
C CYS A 128 -3.38 1.05 3.08
N VAL A 129 -4.24 0.45 3.92
CA VAL A 129 -5.60 0.94 4.16
C VAL A 129 -5.74 1.44 5.60
N PRO A 130 -6.48 2.53 5.81
CA PRO A 130 -6.67 3.07 7.14
C PRO A 130 -7.49 2.11 8.01
N TYR A 131 -6.94 1.76 9.17
CA TYR A 131 -7.64 0.96 10.17
C TYR A 131 -8.63 1.85 10.95
N LYS A 132 -9.90 1.86 10.55
CA LYS A 132 -10.94 2.63 11.27
C LYS A 132 -11.57 1.76 12.35
N CYS A 133 -11.12 1.89 13.60
CA CYS A 133 -11.92 1.46 14.74
C CYS A 133 -13.07 2.46 14.92
N MET A 134 -14.26 2.13 14.43
CA MET A 134 -15.45 2.90 14.80
C MET A 134 -15.75 2.63 16.28
N TYR A 135 -15.78 3.69 17.08
CA TYR A 135 -16.15 3.64 18.49
C TYR A 135 -17.67 3.37 18.61
N ALA A 136 -18.08 2.13 18.41
CA ALA A 136 -19.40 1.61 18.77
C ALA A 136 -19.26 0.79 20.07
N PRO A 137 -20.29 0.67 20.92
CA PRO A 137 -20.19 0.02 22.24
C PRO A 137 -19.90 -1.49 22.19
N ALA A 138 -19.68 -2.08 21.02
CA ALA A 138 -19.23 -3.45 20.85
C ALA A 138 -17.81 -3.45 20.23
N ARG A 139 -16.85 -4.04 20.94
CA ARG A 139 -15.45 -4.19 20.51
C ARG A 139 -15.36 -4.97 19.19
N ALA A 140 -15.29 -4.26 18.07
CA ALA A 140 -14.85 -4.80 16.79
C ALA A 140 -14.10 -3.69 16.04
N CYS A 141 -12.78 -3.76 16.02
CA CYS A 141 -11.99 -2.97 15.08
C CYS A 141 -12.00 -3.71 13.74
N VAL A 142 -12.53 -3.08 12.69
CA VAL A 142 -12.72 -3.70 11.38
C VAL A 142 -11.98 -2.88 10.33
N CYS A 143 -11.24 -3.55 9.45
CA CYS A 143 -10.66 -2.91 8.27
C CYS A 143 -11.80 -2.39 7.37
N VAL A 144 -11.72 -1.14 6.94
CA VAL A 144 -12.78 -0.44 6.20
C VAL A 144 -13.25 -1.22 4.95
N PHE A 145 -12.38 -2.05 4.36
CA PHE A 145 -12.72 -2.91 3.23
C PHE A 145 -13.80 -3.95 3.54
N LEU A 146 -13.87 -4.51 4.76
CA LEU A 146 -14.88 -5.51 5.11
C LEU A 146 -16.31 -4.93 5.08
N PHE A 147 -16.46 -3.61 5.25
CA PHE A 147 -17.76 -2.94 5.25
C PHE A 147 -18.29 -2.67 3.84
N GLN A 148 -17.43 -2.50 2.83
CA GLN A 148 -17.89 -2.26 1.46
C GLN A 148 -18.47 -3.51 0.80
N ILE A 149 -18.00 -4.72 1.19
CA ILE A 149 -18.50 -5.99 0.64
C ILE A 149 -19.84 -6.40 1.27
N HIS A 150 -20.10 -6.03 2.54
CA HIS A 150 -21.38 -6.30 3.20
C HIS A 150 -22.48 -5.25 2.94
N ALA A 151 -22.16 -4.10 2.36
CA ALA A 151 -23.16 -3.06 2.05
C ALA A 151 -23.80 -3.20 0.66
N THR A 152 -23.39 -4.19 -0.14
CA THR A 152 -23.88 -4.46 -1.51
C THR A 152 -24.56 -5.82 -1.67
N GLY A 153 -24.87 -6.53 -0.58
CA GLY A 153 -25.59 -7.81 -0.57
C GLY A 153 -26.95 -7.71 0.10
#